data_AF-A0A497CEQ2-F1
#
_entry.id   AF-A0A497CEQ2-F1
#
_cell.length_a   1.000
_cell.length_b   1.000
_cell.length_c   1.000
_cell.angle_alpha   90.00
_cell.angle_beta   90.00
_cell.angle_gamma   90.00
#
_symmetry.space_group_name_H-M   'P 1'
#
loop_
_entity.id
_entity.type
_entity.pdbx_description
1 polymer ?
#
loop_
_entity_poly.entity_id
_entity_poly.type
_entity_poly.pdbx_seq_one_letter_code
_entity_poly.pdbx_strand_id
1 'polypeptide(L)'
;MRNRIMIAVFFLMILLLTACAGDSTPVAEPQTAPLATPPAIAHPPTATVEEALTPITNAICVAEAPNPTPPAEIVEIFSPQEEDWSKGPEDAAVTIVEYADFQCPYCATAGPVLLELQSLYPNDVRFIYRHFPLLAMHDKSILAAQAAEAAGLQGEFWGMHDLLYAKQAEWGRLSIEDFKTWVIEQTETLDINSEQFTEDFESEEITQKAQETWEKGQEIGFPGTPFIMINYQQFKSQPKLEILTAIVEMIKLEKRQFTQCPPMTIDPENTYIATLETEKGNITIELFPDVAPMAVNSFIFLAENGWFDDITFHRVIPDFVAQTGDPAGTGYGSPGYSFGIETDSSLTFDRAGLVAMANSGPDANGSQFFITYAPAPNLNGGYTIFGEVIEGMDVVQSLTPRNPNEGFGLIKGDKLINVTIEIR
;
A
#
# COMPACT_ATOMS: atom_id res chain seq x y z
N MET A 1 59.86 30.74 -55.82
CA MET A 1 60.34 31.71 -54.82
C MET A 1 59.18 32.62 -54.43
N ARG A 2 58.92 32.74 -53.12
CA ARG A 2 58.38 33.91 -52.40
C ARG A 2 57.01 34.52 -52.81
N ASN A 3 56.04 34.28 -51.92
CA ASN A 3 55.25 35.25 -51.15
C ASN A 3 54.48 36.41 -51.83
N ARG A 4 53.17 36.37 -51.54
CA ARG A 4 52.32 37.40 -50.89
C ARG A 4 51.61 38.48 -51.75
N ILE A 5 50.27 38.38 -51.66
CA ILE A 5 49.25 39.42 -51.39
C ILE A 5 48.98 40.46 -52.50
N MET A 6 47.76 40.42 -53.08
CA MET A 6 46.94 41.62 -53.32
C MET A 6 45.46 41.32 -53.66
N ILE A 7 44.55 41.83 -52.81
CA ILE A 7 43.37 42.68 -53.10
C ILE A 7 42.25 42.19 -54.07
N ALA A 8 41.15 41.75 -53.43
CA ALA A 8 39.75 42.27 -53.48
C ALA A 8 38.93 42.46 -54.78
N VAL A 9 37.64 42.04 -54.66
CA VAL A 9 36.37 42.62 -55.18
C VAL A 9 35.58 41.83 -56.26
N PHE A 10 34.45 41.27 -55.78
CA PHE A 10 33.12 41.00 -56.38
C PHE A 10 32.97 40.11 -57.63
N PHE A 11 32.18 39.03 -57.51
CA PHE A 11 30.87 38.91 -58.17
C PHE A 11 30.03 37.73 -57.61
N LEU A 12 28.85 38.11 -57.09
CA LEU A 12 27.56 37.42 -57.02
C LEU A 12 27.42 36.01 -57.62
N MET A 13 27.10 35.01 -56.80
CA MET A 13 26.24 33.89 -57.24
C MET A 13 25.42 33.32 -56.08
N ILE A 14 24.11 33.36 -56.26
CA ILE A 14 23.05 32.89 -55.38
C ILE A 14 23.02 31.36 -55.41
N LEU A 15 23.06 30.71 -54.25
CA LEU A 15 22.59 29.34 -54.09
C LEU A 15 21.68 29.25 -52.86
N LEU A 16 20.40 29.01 -53.13
CA LEU A 16 19.39 28.64 -52.14
C LEU A 16 19.67 27.22 -51.64
N LEU A 17 20.00 27.11 -50.36
CA LEU A 17 19.90 25.85 -49.61
C LEU A 17 18.71 26.00 -48.65
N THR A 18 17.60 25.37 -49.01
CA THR A 18 16.46 25.14 -48.13
C THR A 18 16.88 24.22 -46.99
N ALA A 19 16.91 24.76 -45.78
CA ALA A 19 17.02 24.00 -44.56
C ALA A 19 15.66 23.34 -44.24
N CYS A 20 15.63 22.01 -44.21
CA CYS A 20 14.59 21.30 -43.47
C CYS A 20 14.97 21.38 -41.99
N ALA A 21 14.30 22.26 -41.25
CA ALA A 21 14.28 22.22 -39.80
C ALA A 21 13.56 20.93 -39.39
N GLY A 22 14.30 20.00 -38.76
CA GLY A 22 13.68 18.93 -38.01
C GLY A 22 13.15 19.50 -36.71
N ASP A 23 11.84 19.45 -36.52
CA ASP A 23 11.20 19.68 -35.23
C ASP A 23 11.73 18.63 -34.24
N SER A 24 12.68 19.05 -33.40
CA SER A 24 13.02 18.32 -32.18
C SER A 24 12.07 18.81 -31.10
N THR A 25 10.99 18.07 -30.90
CA THR A 25 10.22 18.18 -29.67
C THR A 25 11.12 17.80 -28.50
N PRO A 26 11.26 18.65 -27.47
CA PRO A 26 12.01 18.27 -26.27
C PRO A 26 11.21 17.17 -25.56
N VAL A 27 11.86 16.02 -25.33
CA VAL A 27 11.35 14.99 -24.43
C VAL A 27 11.28 15.62 -23.04
N ALA A 28 10.06 15.75 -22.52
CA ALA A 28 9.85 16.19 -21.15
C ALA A 28 10.49 15.20 -20.18
N GLU A 29 11.29 15.69 -19.23
CA GLU A 29 11.74 14.91 -18.08
C GLU A 29 10.53 14.25 -17.41
N PRO A 30 10.66 12.99 -16.93
CA PRO A 30 9.61 12.37 -16.13
C PRO A 30 9.42 13.22 -14.87
N GLN A 31 8.29 13.90 -14.78
CA GLN A 31 7.87 14.54 -13.55
C GLN A 31 7.62 13.42 -12.54
N THR A 32 8.53 13.28 -11.57
CA THR A 32 8.30 12.49 -10.37
C THR A 32 7.05 13.04 -9.68
N ALA A 33 5.95 12.29 -9.74
CA ALA A 33 4.82 12.55 -8.87
C ALA A 33 5.32 12.43 -7.42
N PRO A 34 5.08 13.43 -6.55
CA PRO A 34 5.47 13.34 -5.15
C PRO A 34 4.75 12.16 -4.49
N LEU A 35 5.46 11.46 -3.60
CA LEU A 35 4.88 10.42 -2.76
C LEU A 35 3.61 10.96 -2.07
N ALA A 36 2.54 10.18 -2.10
CA ALA A 36 1.46 10.36 -1.13
C ALA A 36 2.06 10.12 0.26
N THR A 37 2.24 11.21 0.99
CA THR A 37 2.55 11.18 2.42
C THR A 37 1.30 10.67 3.14
N PRO A 38 1.44 9.94 4.27
CA PRO A 38 0.31 9.76 5.18
C PRO A 38 -0.31 11.13 5.43
N PRO A 39 -1.65 11.25 5.52
CA PRO A 39 -2.25 12.54 5.81
C PRO A 39 -1.59 13.06 7.09
N ALA A 40 -0.74 14.06 6.93
CA ALA A 40 -0.35 14.89 8.04
C ALA A 40 -1.65 15.42 8.62
N ILE A 41 -1.73 15.54 9.94
CA ILE A 41 -2.67 16.49 10.53
C ILE A 41 -2.39 17.80 9.81
N ALA A 42 -3.24 18.16 8.86
CA ALA A 42 -3.06 19.37 8.10
C ALA A 42 -3.08 20.50 9.13
N HIS A 43 -2.04 21.32 9.17
CA HIS A 43 -2.16 22.60 9.86
C HIS A 43 -3.28 23.36 9.15
N PRO A 44 -4.39 23.70 9.84
CA PRO A 44 -5.46 24.42 9.18
C PRO A 44 -4.92 25.79 8.74
N PRO A 45 -5.28 26.29 7.55
CA PRO A 45 -5.03 27.69 7.22
C PRO A 45 -5.70 28.57 8.28
N THR A 46 -5.01 29.62 8.74
CA THR A 46 -5.53 30.61 9.66
C THR A 46 -6.77 31.28 9.04
N ALA A 47 -7.95 30.72 9.30
CA ALA A 47 -9.21 31.31 8.91
C ALA A 47 -9.63 32.30 10.01
N THR A 48 -9.49 33.59 9.73
CA THR A 48 -10.21 34.62 10.48
C THR A 48 -11.68 34.50 10.14
N VAL A 49 -12.49 33.92 11.02
CA VAL A 49 -13.95 33.93 10.87
C VAL A 49 -14.62 34.07 12.23
N GLU A 50 -15.00 35.31 12.51
CA GLU A 50 -16.13 35.67 13.35
C GLU A 50 -17.40 35.28 12.56
N GLU A 51 -17.87 34.04 12.71
CA GLU A 51 -19.19 33.63 12.24
C GLU A 51 -19.79 32.69 13.29
N ALA A 52 -21.00 33.05 13.69
CA ALA A 52 -21.61 32.62 14.93
C ALA A 52 -21.89 31.10 14.95
N LEU A 53 -21.38 30.47 16.01
CA LEU A 53 -21.68 29.10 16.41
C LEU A 53 -23.19 28.94 16.61
N THR A 54 -23.80 28.03 15.86
CA THR A 54 -25.13 27.49 16.14
C THR A 54 -24.99 26.13 16.83
N PRO A 55 -25.86 25.76 17.79
CA PRO A 55 -25.67 24.58 18.62
C PRO A 55 -26.20 23.30 17.95
N ILE A 56 -25.47 22.20 18.15
CA ILE A 56 -25.84 20.78 17.99
C ILE A 56 -26.60 20.45 16.69
N THR A 57 -25.88 20.40 15.58
CA THR A 57 -26.31 19.57 14.44
C THR A 57 -25.96 18.13 14.79
N ASN A 58 -26.96 17.26 14.98
CA ASN A 58 -26.78 15.82 15.07
C ASN A 58 -25.74 15.39 14.04
N ALA A 59 -24.56 14.92 14.48
CA ALA A 59 -23.54 14.43 13.57
C ALA A 59 -24.17 13.32 12.73
N ILE A 60 -24.37 13.61 11.43
CA ILE A 60 -24.98 12.65 10.52
C ILE A 60 -23.93 11.57 10.31
N CYS A 61 -24.22 10.36 10.78
CA CYS A 61 -23.42 9.20 10.44
C CYS A 61 -23.79 8.73 9.03
N VAL A 62 -22.78 8.40 8.24
CA VAL A 62 -22.88 7.92 6.87
C VAL A 62 -22.10 6.63 6.74
N ALA A 63 -22.76 5.55 6.33
CA ALA A 63 -22.08 4.31 5.98
C ALA A 63 -21.25 4.51 4.70
N GLU A 64 -20.02 4.00 4.70
CA GLU A 64 -19.16 4.04 3.53
C GLU A 64 -19.71 3.10 2.46
N ALA A 65 -19.60 3.52 1.19
CA ALA A 65 -19.96 2.65 0.08
C ALA A 65 -18.95 1.51 -0.02
N PRO A 66 -19.38 0.28 -0.31
CA PRO A 66 -18.45 -0.82 -0.54
C PRO A 66 -17.55 -0.49 -1.73
N ASN A 67 -16.34 -1.06 -1.72
CA ASN A 67 -15.42 -0.94 -2.84
C ASN A 67 -16.08 -1.44 -4.14
N PRO A 68 -15.88 -0.74 -5.27
CA PRO A 68 -16.51 -1.10 -6.53
C PRO A 68 -16.04 -2.50 -6.96
N THR A 69 -17.00 -3.32 -7.38
CA THR A 69 -16.70 -4.64 -7.95
C THR A 69 -15.93 -4.48 -9.26
N PRO A 70 -14.80 -5.17 -9.45
CA PRO A 70 -14.08 -5.17 -10.72
C PRO A 70 -14.98 -5.62 -11.88
N PRO A 71 -14.81 -5.07 -13.11
CA PRO A 71 -15.58 -5.50 -14.28
C PRO A 71 -15.41 -7.00 -14.55
N ALA A 72 -16.48 -7.70 -14.94
CA ALA A 72 -16.47 -9.14 -15.15
C ALA A 72 -15.40 -9.61 -16.16
N GLU A 73 -15.19 -8.84 -17.23
CA GLU A 73 -14.16 -9.11 -18.24
C GLU A 73 -12.73 -9.06 -17.66
N ILE A 74 -12.46 -8.12 -16.75
CA ILE A 74 -11.19 -8.04 -16.03
C ILE A 74 -11.05 -9.26 -15.11
N VAL A 75 -12.11 -9.62 -14.38
CA VAL A 75 -12.09 -10.82 -13.53
C VAL A 75 -11.79 -12.06 -14.37
N GLU A 76 -12.42 -12.22 -15.53
CA GLU A 76 -12.21 -13.37 -16.42
C GLU A 76 -10.76 -13.48 -16.90
N ILE A 77 -10.16 -12.39 -17.40
CA ILE A 77 -8.78 -12.37 -17.92
C ILE A 77 -7.76 -12.69 -16.82
N PHE A 78 -7.96 -12.15 -15.62
CA PHE A 78 -6.98 -12.20 -14.54
C PHE A 78 -7.28 -13.27 -13.48
N SER A 79 -8.34 -14.05 -13.66
CA SER A 79 -8.66 -15.18 -12.77
C SER A 79 -7.54 -16.23 -12.81
N PRO A 80 -7.19 -16.85 -11.67
CA PRO A 80 -6.24 -17.95 -11.63
C PRO A 80 -6.64 -19.10 -12.57
N GLN A 81 -5.65 -19.70 -13.23
CA GLN A 81 -5.79 -20.87 -14.10
C GLN A 81 -5.10 -22.08 -13.45
N GLU A 82 -5.44 -23.29 -13.89
CA GLU A 82 -4.88 -24.53 -13.33
C GLU A 82 -3.36 -24.64 -13.59
N GLU A 83 -2.91 -24.13 -14.74
CA GLU A 83 -1.51 -24.18 -15.17
C GLU A 83 -0.67 -23.01 -14.60
N ASP A 84 -1.26 -22.13 -13.80
CA ASP A 84 -0.55 -21.00 -13.21
C ASP A 84 0.46 -21.46 -12.15
N TRP A 85 1.68 -20.91 -12.24
CA TRP A 85 2.65 -21.00 -11.17
C TRP A 85 2.19 -20.12 -10.01
N SER A 86 1.77 -20.78 -8.92
CA SER A 86 1.21 -20.08 -7.76
C SER A 86 1.82 -20.52 -6.42
N LYS A 87 1.82 -19.61 -5.45
CA LYS A 87 2.11 -19.86 -4.03
C LYS A 87 0.97 -19.30 -3.16
N GLY A 88 0.60 -20.03 -2.12
CA GLY A 88 -0.49 -19.68 -1.21
C GLY A 88 -1.81 -20.37 -1.56
N PRO A 89 -2.81 -20.27 -0.68
CA PRO A 89 -4.06 -21.03 -0.80
C PRO A 89 -5.00 -20.42 -1.85
N GLU A 90 -5.90 -21.24 -2.40
CA GLU A 90 -6.86 -20.79 -3.42
C GLU A 90 -7.89 -19.80 -2.88
N ASP A 91 -8.21 -19.87 -1.59
CA ASP A 91 -9.16 -19.02 -0.87
C ASP A 91 -8.50 -17.86 -0.12
N ALA A 92 -7.25 -17.55 -0.45
CA ALA A 92 -6.54 -16.39 0.09
C ALA A 92 -7.37 -15.10 -0.05
N ALA A 93 -7.35 -14.25 0.98
CA ALA A 93 -8.06 -12.97 0.96
C ALA A 93 -7.50 -12.02 -0.13
N VAL A 94 -6.23 -12.17 -0.48
CA VAL A 94 -5.53 -11.36 -1.47
C VAL A 94 -4.95 -12.28 -2.54
N THR A 95 -5.38 -12.09 -3.79
CA THR A 95 -4.76 -12.71 -4.97
C THR A 95 -3.97 -11.65 -5.73
N ILE A 96 -2.68 -11.92 -5.90
CA ILE A 96 -1.75 -11.09 -6.67
C ILE A 96 -1.36 -11.83 -7.93
N VAL A 97 -1.60 -11.22 -9.09
CA VAL A 97 -1.16 -11.73 -10.39
C VAL A 97 -0.10 -10.80 -10.94
N GLU A 98 1.11 -11.31 -11.15
CA GLU A 98 2.19 -10.60 -11.81
C GLU A 98 2.40 -11.16 -13.22
N TYR A 99 2.37 -10.27 -14.21
CA TYR A 99 2.92 -10.53 -15.54
C TYR A 99 4.31 -9.90 -15.63
N ALA A 100 5.33 -10.73 -15.86
CA ALA A 100 6.71 -10.29 -15.78
C ALA A 100 7.62 -10.93 -16.84
N ASP A 101 8.76 -10.27 -17.02
CA ASP A 101 9.86 -10.70 -17.88
C ASP A 101 11.11 -10.87 -17.00
N PHE A 102 11.75 -12.03 -17.05
CA PHE A 102 12.96 -12.29 -16.28
C PHE A 102 14.15 -11.40 -16.63
N GLN A 103 14.21 -10.81 -17.83
CA GLN A 103 15.26 -9.89 -18.24
C GLN A 103 14.92 -8.42 -17.93
N CYS A 104 13.69 -8.13 -17.46
CA CYS A 104 13.29 -6.79 -17.09
C CYS A 104 13.85 -6.40 -15.71
N PRO A 105 14.63 -5.29 -15.59
CA PRO A 105 15.20 -4.88 -14.32
C PRO A 105 14.15 -4.50 -13.27
N TYR A 106 13.00 -3.96 -13.68
CA TYR A 106 11.91 -3.65 -12.76
C TYR A 106 11.25 -4.93 -12.22
N CYS A 107 11.16 -6.00 -13.02
CA CYS A 107 10.64 -7.28 -12.54
C CYS A 107 11.59 -7.92 -11.53
N ALA A 108 12.91 -7.83 -11.74
CA ALA A 108 13.90 -8.30 -10.77
C ALA A 108 13.84 -7.56 -9.42
N THR A 109 13.30 -6.34 -9.39
CA THR A 109 13.01 -5.65 -8.13
C THR A 109 11.65 -6.01 -7.54
N ALA A 110 10.68 -6.41 -8.36
CA ALA A 110 9.29 -6.67 -7.93
C ALA A 110 9.08 -8.11 -7.46
N GLY A 111 9.48 -9.10 -8.26
CA GLY A 111 9.24 -10.53 -7.98
C GLY A 111 9.69 -10.97 -6.59
N PRO A 112 10.93 -10.65 -6.15
CA PRO A 112 11.38 -10.98 -4.80
C PRO A 112 10.53 -10.37 -3.68
N VAL A 113 10.05 -9.13 -3.86
CA VAL A 113 9.19 -8.46 -2.87
C VAL A 113 7.82 -9.12 -2.79
N LEU A 114 7.25 -9.56 -3.92
CA LEU A 114 5.97 -10.27 -3.95
C LEU A 114 6.05 -11.64 -3.28
N LEU A 115 7.17 -12.35 -3.47
CA LEU A 115 7.44 -13.61 -2.78
C LEU A 115 7.70 -13.43 -1.28
N GLU A 116 8.41 -12.36 -0.90
CA GLU A 116 8.60 -11.99 0.50
C GLU A 116 7.25 -11.68 1.17
N LEU A 117 6.39 -10.89 0.51
CA LEU A 117 5.03 -10.62 0.99
C LEU A 117 4.23 -11.92 1.18
N GLN A 118 4.26 -12.83 0.19
CA GLN A 118 3.58 -14.13 0.30
C GLN A 118 4.12 -14.94 1.49
N SER A 119 5.42 -14.88 1.75
CA SER A 119 6.06 -15.57 2.88
C SER A 119 5.66 -14.97 4.24
N LEU A 120 5.44 -13.64 4.30
CA LEU A 120 4.91 -12.97 5.49
C LEU A 120 3.43 -13.27 5.73
N TYR A 121 2.68 -13.54 4.67
CA TYR A 121 1.23 -13.76 4.68
C TYR A 121 0.83 -15.10 4.02
N PRO A 122 1.35 -16.25 4.52
CA PRO A 122 1.26 -17.52 3.81
C PRO A 122 -0.18 -18.03 3.63
N ASN A 123 -1.10 -17.61 4.50
CA ASN A 123 -2.51 -18.01 4.44
C ASN A 123 -3.42 -16.93 3.83
N ASP A 124 -2.95 -15.68 3.76
CA ASP A 124 -3.77 -14.54 3.35
C ASP A 124 -3.46 -14.07 1.92
N VAL A 125 -2.29 -14.42 1.39
CA VAL A 125 -1.82 -14.00 0.06
C VAL A 125 -1.60 -15.22 -0.84
N ARG A 126 -2.26 -15.20 -2.00
CA ARG A 126 -1.95 -16.05 -3.16
C ARG A 126 -1.17 -15.22 -4.17
N PHE A 127 0.05 -15.62 -4.48
CA PHE A 127 0.86 -15.02 -5.53
C PHE A 127 0.86 -15.91 -6.76
N ILE A 128 0.63 -15.32 -7.94
CA ILE A 128 0.60 -15.97 -9.24
C ILE A 128 1.57 -15.25 -10.15
N TYR A 129 2.44 -16.02 -10.78
CA TYR A 129 3.39 -15.52 -11.78
C TYR A 129 2.95 -15.96 -13.18
N ARG A 130 2.96 -15.03 -14.12
CA ARG A 130 2.71 -15.27 -15.56
C ARG A 130 3.80 -14.62 -16.39
N HIS A 131 4.26 -15.33 -17.41
CA HIS A 131 5.26 -14.79 -18.35
C HIS A 131 4.65 -13.69 -19.23
N PHE A 132 5.39 -12.59 -19.39
CA PHE A 132 5.14 -11.58 -20.42
C PHE A 132 6.47 -11.10 -21.03
N PRO A 133 7.13 -11.94 -21.86
CA PRO A 133 8.46 -11.65 -22.40
C PRO A 133 8.46 -10.46 -23.37
N LEU A 134 9.37 -9.49 -23.18
CA LEU A 134 9.45 -8.27 -23.97
C LEU A 134 10.45 -8.39 -25.12
N LEU A 135 10.11 -9.19 -26.13
CA LEU A 135 10.95 -9.53 -27.30
C LEU A 135 11.62 -8.34 -28.01
N ALA A 136 10.97 -7.18 -28.03
CA ALA A 136 11.51 -5.98 -28.70
C ALA A 136 12.69 -5.35 -27.95
N MET A 137 12.83 -5.62 -26.64
CA MET A 137 13.83 -5.01 -25.77
C MET A 137 14.78 -6.03 -25.14
N HIS A 138 14.33 -7.27 -24.96
CA HIS A 138 14.99 -8.29 -24.17
C HIS A 138 15.20 -9.56 -25.01
N ASP A 139 16.42 -9.70 -25.54
CA ASP A 139 16.85 -10.74 -26.47
C ASP A 139 16.85 -12.17 -25.90
N LYS A 140 16.76 -12.32 -24.58
CA LYS A 140 16.72 -13.59 -23.85
C LYS A 140 15.42 -13.79 -23.05
N SER A 141 14.43 -12.90 -23.22
CA SER A 141 13.16 -12.96 -22.46
C SER A 141 12.42 -14.29 -22.63
N ILE A 142 12.27 -14.78 -23.86
CA ILE A 142 11.67 -16.11 -24.12
C ILE A 142 12.53 -17.23 -23.54
N LEU A 143 13.84 -17.20 -23.73
CA LEU A 143 14.73 -18.26 -23.24
C LEU A 143 14.68 -18.36 -21.70
N ALA A 144 14.60 -17.22 -21.00
CA ALA A 144 14.45 -17.23 -19.55
C ALA A 144 13.08 -17.80 -19.11
N ALA A 145 12.00 -17.51 -19.85
CA ALA A 145 10.69 -18.13 -19.61
C ALA A 145 10.73 -19.65 -19.84
N GLN A 146 11.34 -20.10 -20.94
CA GLN A 146 11.54 -21.53 -21.23
C GLN A 146 12.32 -22.23 -20.11
N ALA A 147 13.39 -21.61 -19.60
CA ALA A 147 14.17 -22.18 -18.50
C ALA A 147 13.33 -22.36 -17.23
N ALA A 148 12.50 -21.37 -16.88
CA ALA A 148 11.62 -21.48 -15.72
C ALA A 148 10.57 -22.59 -15.90
N GLU A 149 9.96 -22.69 -17.09
CA GLU A 149 8.98 -23.72 -17.41
C GLU A 149 9.60 -25.13 -17.42
N ALA A 150 10.79 -25.30 -18.00
CA ALA A 150 11.52 -26.56 -18.00
C ALA A 150 11.90 -27.02 -16.58
N ALA A 151 12.34 -26.09 -15.72
CA ALA A 151 12.55 -26.40 -14.30
C ALA A 151 11.23 -26.73 -13.59
N GLY A 152 10.13 -26.08 -13.98
CA GLY A 152 8.78 -26.33 -13.49
C GLY A 152 8.29 -27.75 -13.75
N LEU A 153 8.64 -28.37 -14.89
CA LEU A 153 8.33 -29.78 -15.17
C LEU A 153 8.94 -30.75 -14.13
N GLN A 154 9.99 -30.31 -13.44
CA GLN A 154 10.66 -31.06 -12.37
C GLN A 154 10.27 -30.55 -10.96
N GLY A 155 9.27 -29.66 -10.86
CA GLY A 155 8.79 -29.10 -9.59
C GLY A 155 9.57 -27.89 -9.08
N GLU A 156 10.55 -27.38 -9.84
CA GLU A 156 11.50 -26.35 -9.42
C GLU A 156 11.33 -25.02 -10.17
N PHE A 157 10.09 -24.69 -10.55
CA PHE A 157 9.77 -23.40 -11.18
C PHE A 157 10.26 -22.23 -10.31
N TRP A 158 9.91 -22.25 -9.02
CA TRP A 158 10.26 -21.17 -8.09
C TRP A 158 11.75 -21.08 -7.80
N GLY A 159 12.45 -22.22 -7.78
CA GLY A 159 13.91 -22.25 -7.66
C GLY A 159 14.57 -21.56 -8.86
N MET A 160 14.13 -21.87 -10.08
CA MET A 160 14.63 -21.22 -11.29
C MET A 160 14.21 -19.75 -11.40
N HIS A 161 12.98 -19.41 -11.02
CA HIS A 161 12.47 -18.03 -10.95
C HIS A 161 13.37 -17.15 -10.08
N ASP A 162 13.66 -17.60 -8.85
CA ASP A 162 14.48 -16.84 -7.90
C ASP A 162 15.91 -16.73 -8.38
N LEU A 163 16.45 -17.81 -8.96
CA LEU A 163 17.79 -17.83 -9.53
C LEU A 163 17.93 -16.84 -10.69
N LEU A 164 16.98 -16.82 -11.62
CA LEU A 164 16.99 -15.91 -12.77
C LEU A 164 16.96 -14.45 -12.32
N TYR A 165 16.15 -14.09 -11.33
CA TYR A 165 16.17 -12.72 -10.80
C TYR A 165 17.43 -12.39 -10.01
N ALA A 166 17.87 -13.28 -9.12
CA ALA A 166 19.07 -13.07 -8.29
C ALA A 166 20.33 -12.88 -9.14
N LYS A 167 20.40 -13.53 -10.30
CA LYS A 167 21.54 -13.51 -11.22
C LYS A 167 21.32 -12.64 -12.44
N GLN A 168 20.25 -11.85 -12.52
CA GLN A 168 19.89 -11.09 -13.72
C GLN A 168 21.01 -10.21 -14.26
N ALA A 169 21.73 -9.50 -13.39
CA ALA A 169 22.86 -8.65 -13.80
C ALA A 169 24.03 -9.45 -14.41
N GLU A 170 24.18 -10.72 -14.02
CA GLU A 170 25.21 -11.63 -14.52
C GLU A 170 24.86 -12.13 -15.92
N TRP A 171 23.67 -12.72 -16.07
CA TRP A 171 23.27 -13.40 -17.31
C TRP A 171 22.66 -12.45 -18.35
N GLY A 172 22.08 -11.31 -17.93
CA GLY A 172 21.44 -10.35 -18.84
C GLY A 172 22.39 -9.73 -19.86
N ARG A 173 23.69 -9.67 -19.52
CA ARG A 173 24.78 -9.18 -20.39
C ARG A 173 25.41 -10.26 -21.29
N LEU A 174 25.03 -11.53 -21.11
CA LEU A 174 25.55 -12.62 -21.92
C LEU A 174 24.97 -12.58 -23.34
N SER A 175 25.71 -13.16 -24.28
CA SER A 175 25.14 -13.52 -25.57
C SER A 175 24.06 -14.59 -25.39
N ILE A 176 23.23 -14.80 -26.41
CA ILE A 176 22.20 -15.84 -26.38
C ILE A 176 22.80 -17.23 -26.14
N GLU A 177 23.89 -17.56 -26.82
CA GLU A 177 24.52 -18.89 -26.70
C GLU A 177 25.22 -19.07 -25.34
N ASP A 178 25.85 -18.01 -24.82
CA ASP A 178 26.43 -18.02 -23.48
C ASP A 178 25.34 -18.13 -22.41
N PHE A 179 24.16 -17.51 -22.61
CA PHE A 179 23.02 -17.65 -21.70
C PHE A 179 22.50 -19.08 -21.63
N LYS A 180 22.34 -19.75 -22.76
CA LYS A 180 21.91 -21.16 -22.80
C LYS A 180 22.89 -22.06 -22.04
N THR A 181 24.19 -21.86 -22.28
CA THR A 181 25.23 -22.60 -21.56
C THR A 181 25.14 -22.31 -20.07
N TRP A 182 25.06 -21.02 -19.71
CA TRP A 182 24.97 -20.57 -18.32
C TRP A 182 23.77 -21.17 -17.59
N VAL A 183 22.57 -21.14 -18.17
CA VAL A 183 21.35 -21.61 -17.48
C VAL A 183 21.38 -23.13 -17.25
N ILE A 184 21.96 -23.90 -18.18
CA ILE A 184 22.19 -25.34 -17.99
C ILE A 184 23.19 -25.57 -16.85
N GLU A 185 24.28 -24.80 -16.76
CA GLU A 185 25.23 -24.89 -15.63
C GLU A 185 24.56 -24.53 -14.28
N GLN A 186 23.63 -23.57 -14.26
CA GLN A 186 22.93 -23.19 -13.03
C GLN A 186 22.01 -24.29 -12.48
N THR A 187 21.64 -25.28 -13.28
CA THR A 187 20.85 -26.43 -12.82
C THR A 187 21.56 -27.21 -11.71
N GLU A 188 22.89 -27.19 -11.64
CA GLU A 188 23.68 -27.83 -10.57
C GLU A 188 23.41 -27.22 -9.18
N THR A 189 22.81 -26.03 -9.13
CA THR A 189 22.44 -25.33 -7.89
C THR A 189 21.01 -25.58 -7.45
N LEU A 190 20.22 -26.28 -8.27
CA LEU A 190 18.83 -26.62 -8.04
C LEU A 190 18.69 -28.15 -7.87
N ASP A 191 17.61 -28.60 -7.25
CA ASP A 191 17.33 -30.04 -7.09
C ASP A 191 16.64 -30.62 -8.35
N ILE A 192 17.29 -30.49 -9.50
CA ILE A 192 16.78 -30.96 -10.81
C ILE A 192 17.81 -31.79 -11.57
N ASN A 193 17.34 -32.62 -12.49
CA ASN A 193 18.19 -33.36 -13.41
C ASN A 193 18.58 -32.45 -14.58
N SER A 194 19.88 -32.15 -14.70
CA SER A 194 20.43 -31.28 -15.75
C SER A 194 20.25 -31.82 -17.18
N GLU A 195 20.34 -33.14 -17.37
CA GLU A 195 20.14 -33.75 -18.70
C GLU A 195 18.68 -33.61 -19.14
N GLN A 196 17.73 -33.96 -18.25
CA GLN A 196 16.30 -33.80 -18.50
C GLN A 196 15.94 -32.32 -18.71
N PHE A 197 16.47 -31.43 -17.88
CA PHE A 197 16.28 -29.98 -18.05
C PHE A 197 16.73 -29.52 -19.44
N THR A 198 17.89 -29.98 -19.91
CA THR A 198 18.41 -29.58 -21.23
C THR A 198 17.49 -30.05 -22.34
N GLU A 199 16.99 -31.29 -22.28
CA GLU A 199 16.02 -31.81 -23.26
C GLU A 199 14.70 -31.02 -23.24
N ASP A 200 14.17 -30.71 -22.06
CA ASP A 200 12.92 -29.98 -21.89
C ASP A 200 13.04 -28.52 -22.33
N PHE A 201 14.14 -27.86 -21.98
CA PHE A 201 14.44 -26.47 -22.33
C PHE A 201 14.46 -26.24 -23.85
N GLU A 202 14.94 -27.22 -24.61
CA GLU A 202 15.00 -27.19 -26.07
C GLU A 202 13.78 -27.84 -26.74
N SER A 203 12.83 -28.35 -25.96
CA SER A 203 11.67 -29.06 -26.49
C SER A 203 10.73 -28.13 -27.27
N GLU A 204 10.02 -28.72 -28.25
CA GLU A 204 9.00 -28.02 -29.02
C GLU A 204 7.85 -27.56 -28.11
N GLU A 205 7.49 -28.36 -27.10
CA GLU A 205 6.43 -28.05 -26.13
C GLU A 205 6.74 -26.80 -25.32
N ILE A 206 7.92 -26.72 -24.70
CA ILE A 206 8.32 -25.54 -23.90
C ILE A 206 8.52 -24.31 -24.79
N THR A 207 9.07 -24.49 -25.98
CA THR A 207 9.20 -23.41 -26.97
C THR A 207 7.84 -22.85 -27.38
N GLN A 208 6.88 -23.72 -27.67
CA GLN A 208 5.52 -23.31 -28.01
C GLN A 208 4.83 -22.63 -26.83
N LYS A 209 4.94 -23.20 -25.62
CA LYS A 209 4.36 -22.60 -24.40
C LYS A 209 4.87 -21.17 -24.18
N ALA A 210 6.19 -20.97 -24.26
CA ALA A 210 6.78 -19.63 -24.11
C ALA A 210 6.31 -18.65 -25.20
N GLN A 211 6.19 -19.11 -26.45
CA GLN A 211 5.66 -18.30 -27.54
C GLN A 211 4.19 -17.91 -27.33
N GLU A 212 3.35 -18.85 -26.88
CA GLU A 212 1.92 -18.59 -26.59
C GLU A 212 1.73 -17.58 -25.45
N THR A 213 2.61 -17.57 -24.44
CA THR A 213 2.55 -16.55 -23.37
C THR A 213 2.79 -15.14 -23.91
N TRP A 214 3.70 -15.00 -24.87
CA TRP A 214 3.92 -13.72 -25.56
C TRP A 214 2.68 -13.30 -26.35
N GLU A 215 2.10 -14.20 -27.14
CA GLU A 215 0.92 -13.92 -27.97
C GLU A 215 -0.27 -13.48 -27.12
N LYS A 216 -0.56 -14.20 -26.02
CA LYS A 216 -1.61 -13.84 -25.06
C LYS A 216 -1.37 -12.47 -24.43
N GLY A 217 -0.14 -12.18 -24.02
CA GLY A 217 0.18 -10.86 -23.44
C GLY A 217 0.00 -9.71 -24.42
N GLN A 218 0.29 -9.93 -25.70
CA GLN A 218 0.06 -8.96 -26.77
C GLN A 218 -1.43 -8.75 -27.05
N GLU A 219 -2.24 -9.81 -27.00
CA GLU A 219 -3.69 -9.73 -27.15
C GLU A 219 -4.36 -8.93 -26.02
N ILE A 220 -3.90 -9.13 -24.78
CA ILE A 220 -4.37 -8.35 -23.62
C ILE A 220 -3.94 -6.86 -23.72
N GLY A 221 -2.81 -6.59 -24.38
CA GLY A 221 -2.35 -5.23 -24.64
C GLY A 221 -1.72 -4.55 -23.44
N PHE A 222 -0.95 -5.28 -22.63
CA PHE A 222 -0.27 -4.72 -21.47
C PHE A 222 0.68 -3.56 -21.86
N PRO A 223 0.75 -2.50 -21.04
CA PRO A 223 1.63 -1.36 -21.32
C PRO A 223 3.12 -1.64 -21.03
N GLY A 224 3.45 -2.75 -20.36
CA GLY A 224 4.80 -3.14 -19.99
C GLY A 224 4.85 -4.07 -18.78
N THR A 225 6.06 -4.36 -18.31
CA THR A 225 6.34 -5.23 -17.15
C THR A 225 7.09 -4.48 -16.03
N PRO A 226 6.91 -4.84 -14.74
CA PRO A 226 5.91 -5.78 -14.25
C PRO A 226 4.51 -5.18 -14.37
N PHE A 227 3.53 -6.01 -14.73
CA PHE A 227 2.12 -5.65 -14.66
C PHE A 227 1.48 -6.44 -13.52
N ILE A 228 1.08 -5.75 -12.47
CA ILE A 228 0.63 -6.36 -11.22
C ILE A 228 -0.85 -6.06 -11.01
N MET A 229 -1.62 -7.10 -10.70
CA MET A 229 -3.02 -7.02 -10.29
C MET A 229 -3.13 -7.49 -8.85
N ILE A 230 -3.89 -6.78 -8.02
CA ILE A 230 -4.26 -7.19 -6.66
C ILE A 230 -5.78 -7.24 -6.61
N ASN A 231 -6.36 -8.42 -6.37
CA ASN A 231 -7.82 -8.65 -6.40
C ASN A 231 -8.50 -8.02 -7.63
N TYR A 232 -7.92 -8.26 -8.81
CA TYR A 232 -8.39 -7.76 -10.11
C TYR A 232 -8.36 -6.23 -10.29
N GLN A 233 -7.65 -5.52 -9.41
CA GLN A 233 -7.35 -4.10 -9.60
C GLN A 233 -5.87 -3.92 -9.96
N GLN A 234 -5.60 -3.10 -10.97
CA GLN A 234 -4.23 -2.82 -11.38
C GLN A 234 -3.48 -2.04 -10.30
N PHE A 235 -2.38 -2.62 -9.82
CA PHE A 235 -1.44 -1.94 -8.97
C PHE A 235 -0.50 -1.08 -9.83
N LYS A 236 -0.50 0.24 -9.57
CA LYS A 236 0.17 1.25 -10.41
C LYS A 236 1.41 1.88 -9.77
N SER A 237 1.76 1.45 -8.57
CA SER A 237 2.90 1.98 -7.81
C SER A 237 4.09 1.01 -7.85
N GLN A 238 5.23 1.44 -7.33
CA GLN A 238 6.34 0.50 -7.12
C GLN A 238 5.96 -0.51 -6.02
N PRO A 239 6.18 -1.81 -6.22
CA PRO A 239 5.87 -2.85 -5.23
C PRO A 239 6.90 -2.78 -4.11
N LYS A 240 6.62 -1.95 -3.11
CA LYS A 240 7.37 -1.89 -1.86
C LYS A 240 6.67 -2.72 -0.81
N LEU A 241 7.43 -3.45 -0.01
CA LEU A 241 6.89 -4.38 0.97
C LEU A 241 5.93 -3.69 1.96
N GLU A 242 6.23 -2.45 2.36
CA GLU A 242 5.40 -1.67 3.29
C GLU A 242 4.03 -1.33 2.68
N ILE A 243 4.02 -0.92 1.41
CA ILE A 243 2.79 -0.56 0.69
C ILE A 243 1.93 -1.81 0.52
N LEU A 244 2.54 -2.91 0.08
CA LEU A 244 1.84 -4.16 -0.15
C LEU A 244 1.30 -4.76 1.16
N THR A 245 2.09 -4.69 2.23
CA THR A 245 1.66 -5.09 3.57
C THR A 245 0.44 -4.27 4.03
N ALA A 246 0.48 -2.95 3.86
CA ALA A 246 -0.67 -2.09 4.17
C ALA A 246 -1.91 -2.47 3.35
N ILE A 247 -1.75 -2.77 2.06
CA ILE A 247 -2.86 -3.24 1.21
C ILE A 247 -3.43 -4.56 1.73
N VAL A 248 -2.58 -5.53 2.09
CA VAL A 248 -3.03 -6.82 2.64
C VAL A 248 -3.83 -6.62 3.93
N GLU A 249 -3.34 -5.81 4.87
CA GLU A 249 -4.06 -5.56 6.12
C GLU A 249 -5.37 -4.79 5.90
N MET A 250 -5.41 -3.86 4.94
CA MET A 250 -6.65 -3.16 4.58
C MET A 250 -7.68 -4.10 3.95
N ILE A 251 -7.28 -5.01 3.06
CA ILE A 251 -8.19 -6.02 2.48
C ILE A 251 -8.71 -6.96 3.57
N LYS A 252 -7.86 -7.38 4.52
CA LYS A 252 -8.29 -8.20 5.66
C LYS A 252 -9.26 -7.45 6.57
N LEU A 253 -9.09 -6.13 6.72
CA LEU A 253 -9.96 -5.27 7.51
C LEU A 253 -11.39 -5.21 6.94
N GLU A 254 -11.58 -5.28 5.62
CA GLU A 254 -12.90 -5.19 4.97
C GLU A 254 -13.92 -6.17 5.59
N LYS A 255 -13.49 -7.38 5.97
CA LYS A 255 -14.37 -8.38 6.60
C LYS A 255 -14.86 -7.99 8.00
N ARG A 256 -14.18 -7.06 8.68
CA ARG A 256 -14.54 -6.54 10.00
C ARG A 256 -15.44 -5.29 9.91
N GLN A 257 -15.47 -4.63 8.76
CA GLN A 257 -16.18 -3.36 8.60
C GLN A 257 -17.69 -3.53 8.71
N PHE A 258 -18.34 -2.51 9.27
CA PHE A 258 -19.77 -2.41 9.37
C PHE A 258 -20.32 -1.77 8.09
N THR A 259 -21.49 -2.24 7.64
CA THR A 259 -22.15 -1.74 6.43
C THR A 259 -23.22 -0.68 6.73
N GLN A 260 -23.42 -0.38 8.01
CA GLN A 260 -24.40 0.58 8.50
C GLN A 260 -23.81 1.33 9.70
N CYS A 261 -24.30 2.55 9.90
CA CYS A 261 -24.04 3.29 11.12
C CYS A 261 -24.56 2.54 12.34
N PRO A 262 -23.86 2.65 13.49
CA PRO A 262 -24.33 2.05 14.72
C PRO A 262 -25.65 2.69 15.15
N PRO A 263 -26.61 1.92 15.69
CA PRO A 263 -27.80 2.50 16.28
C PRO A 263 -27.41 3.36 17.50
N MET A 264 -28.10 4.48 17.72
CA MET A 264 -27.95 5.27 18.94
C MET A 264 -28.59 4.52 20.12
N THR A 265 -27.76 4.06 21.05
CA THR A 265 -28.19 3.22 22.20
C THR A 265 -27.75 3.77 23.56
N ILE A 266 -26.78 4.69 23.59
CA ILE A 266 -26.35 5.35 24.81
C ILE A 266 -27.43 6.31 25.35
N ASP A 267 -27.37 6.57 26.64
CA ASP A 267 -28.12 7.63 27.31
C ASP A 267 -27.14 8.77 27.66
N PRO A 268 -27.28 9.97 27.07
CA PRO A 268 -26.40 11.10 27.34
C PRO A 268 -26.31 11.53 28.81
N GLU A 269 -27.25 11.13 29.66
CA GLU A 269 -27.27 11.49 31.08
C GLU A 269 -26.47 10.51 31.96
N ASN A 270 -26.01 9.38 31.41
CA ASN A 270 -25.22 8.40 32.15
C ASN A 270 -23.72 8.76 32.17
N THR A 271 -23.02 8.30 33.20
CA THR A 271 -21.56 8.30 33.21
C THR A 271 -21.03 6.99 32.62
N TYR A 272 -20.20 7.10 31.58
CA TYR A 272 -19.54 5.95 30.96
C TYR A 272 -18.04 5.99 31.23
N ILE A 273 -17.50 4.87 31.72
CA ILE A 273 -16.07 4.68 31.94
C ILE A 273 -15.57 3.60 30.98
N ALA A 274 -14.55 3.92 30.19
CA ALA A 274 -13.85 2.96 29.35
C ALA A 274 -12.50 2.60 29.96
N THR A 275 -12.18 1.31 30.03
CA THR A 275 -10.83 0.84 30.39
C THR A 275 -10.17 0.23 29.16
N LEU A 276 -9.06 0.84 28.75
CA LEU A 276 -8.17 0.34 27.70
C LEU A 276 -7.12 -0.55 28.38
N GLU A 277 -7.20 -1.84 28.15
CA GLU A 277 -6.16 -2.78 28.56
C GLU A 277 -5.03 -2.75 27.52
N THR A 278 -3.83 -2.34 27.91
CA THR A 278 -2.66 -2.31 27.01
C THR A 278 -1.55 -3.20 27.54
N GLU A 279 -0.58 -3.56 26.70
CA GLU A 279 0.59 -4.31 27.17
C GLU A 279 1.50 -3.51 28.14
N LYS A 280 1.27 -2.20 28.28
CA LYS A 280 1.97 -1.32 29.23
C LYS A 280 1.20 -1.09 30.53
N GLY A 281 -0.05 -1.58 30.63
CA GLY A 281 -0.95 -1.35 31.75
C GLY A 281 -2.30 -0.79 31.30
N ASN A 282 -3.16 -0.45 32.27
CA ASN A 282 -4.50 0.02 31.99
C ASN A 282 -4.56 1.55 31.91
N ILE A 283 -5.39 2.06 31.00
CA ILE A 283 -5.75 3.47 30.89
C ILE A 283 -7.26 3.57 31.07
N THR A 284 -7.71 4.36 32.05
CA THR A 284 -9.14 4.55 32.34
C THR A 284 -9.58 5.92 31.83
N ILE A 285 -10.65 5.95 31.04
CA ILE A 285 -11.19 7.14 30.38
C ILE A 285 -12.63 7.36 30.86
N GLU A 286 -12.95 8.58 31.27
CA GLU A 286 -14.34 9.04 31.40
C GLU A 286 -14.80 9.62 30.06
N LEU A 287 -15.94 9.16 29.56
CA LEU A 287 -16.50 9.59 28.27
C LEU A 287 -17.51 10.73 28.45
N PHE A 288 -17.67 11.56 27.41
CA PHE A 288 -18.52 12.75 27.41
C PHE A 288 -19.74 12.60 26.47
N PRO A 289 -20.74 11.80 26.84
CA PRO A 289 -21.87 11.46 25.96
C PRO A 289 -22.85 12.64 25.74
N ASP A 290 -22.83 13.65 26.61
CA ASP A 290 -23.59 14.89 26.50
C ASP A 290 -22.99 15.85 25.47
N VAL A 291 -21.66 15.90 25.38
CA VAL A 291 -20.90 16.76 24.45
C VAL A 291 -20.72 16.10 23.08
N ALA A 292 -20.42 14.80 23.05
CA ALA A 292 -20.09 14.05 21.84
C ALA A 292 -20.88 12.73 21.73
N PRO A 293 -22.22 12.79 21.66
CA PRO A 293 -23.07 11.61 21.72
C PRO A 293 -22.79 10.60 20.60
N MET A 294 -22.56 11.04 19.37
CA MET A 294 -22.25 10.12 18.26
C MET A 294 -20.88 9.48 18.42
N ALA A 295 -19.86 10.25 18.80
CA ALA A 295 -18.51 9.72 19.04
C ALA A 295 -18.50 8.68 20.18
N VAL A 296 -19.15 8.98 21.31
CA VAL A 296 -19.26 8.06 22.44
C VAL A 296 -20.06 6.80 22.06
N ASN A 297 -21.17 6.95 21.35
CA ASN A 297 -21.97 5.81 20.90
C ASN A 297 -21.18 4.91 19.94
N SER A 298 -20.49 5.50 18.97
CA SER A 298 -19.62 4.78 18.03
C SER A 298 -18.49 4.06 18.77
N PHE A 299 -17.80 4.73 19.69
CA PHE A 299 -16.71 4.16 20.47
C PHE A 299 -17.17 2.94 21.30
N ILE A 300 -18.29 3.07 22.04
CA ILE A 300 -18.85 1.97 22.84
C ILE A 300 -19.27 0.81 21.93
N PHE A 301 -19.98 1.09 20.84
CA PHE A 301 -20.39 0.06 19.88
C PHE A 301 -19.20 -0.71 19.32
N LEU A 302 -18.14 -0.01 18.92
CA LEU A 302 -16.91 -0.61 18.38
C LEU A 302 -16.19 -1.45 19.45
N ALA A 303 -16.10 -0.95 20.68
CA ALA A 303 -15.52 -1.70 21.80
C ALA A 303 -16.27 -3.00 22.08
N GLU A 304 -17.61 -2.95 22.19
CA GLU A 304 -18.46 -4.12 22.44
C GLU A 304 -18.42 -5.17 21.32
N ASN A 305 -18.04 -4.76 20.10
CA ASN A 305 -17.88 -5.65 18.95
C ASN A 305 -16.42 -6.05 18.69
N GLY A 306 -15.50 -5.83 19.64
CA GLY A 306 -14.11 -6.25 19.55
C GLY A 306 -13.32 -5.54 18.44
N TRP A 307 -13.76 -4.35 18.01
CA TRP A 307 -13.04 -3.57 16.99
C TRP A 307 -11.64 -3.17 17.47
N PHE A 308 -11.51 -2.86 18.76
CA PHE A 308 -10.27 -2.43 19.39
C PHE A 308 -9.41 -3.57 19.95
N ASP A 309 -9.79 -4.83 19.68
CA ASP A 309 -9.07 -5.99 20.20
C ASP A 309 -7.76 -6.23 19.43
N ASP A 310 -6.68 -6.39 20.18
CA ASP A 310 -5.31 -6.66 19.70
C ASP A 310 -4.80 -5.69 18.62
N ILE A 311 -5.17 -4.40 18.71
CA ILE A 311 -4.73 -3.37 17.76
C ILE A 311 -3.49 -2.63 18.28
N THR A 312 -2.76 -1.94 17.41
CA THR A 312 -1.55 -1.21 17.80
C THR A 312 -1.82 0.28 17.97
N PHE A 313 -1.09 0.92 18.89
CA PHE A 313 -0.83 2.35 18.80
C PHE A 313 0.10 2.60 17.60
N HIS A 314 -0.51 2.87 16.44
CA HIS A 314 0.20 3.02 15.17
C HIS A 314 0.97 4.33 15.05
N ARG A 315 0.65 5.32 15.89
CA ARG A 315 1.35 6.62 15.93
C ARG A 315 1.44 7.15 17.35
N VAL A 316 2.65 7.30 17.85
CA VAL A 316 2.96 7.85 19.18
C VAL A 316 4.03 8.93 19.00
N ILE A 317 3.61 10.19 19.06
CA ILE A 317 4.49 11.36 18.95
C ILE A 317 4.64 11.95 20.36
N PRO A 318 5.82 11.79 21.00
CA PRO A 318 6.07 12.36 22.33
C PRO A 318 5.71 13.84 22.38
N ASP A 319 5.18 14.27 23.53
CA ASP A 319 4.74 15.64 23.79
C ASP A 319 3.58 16.14 22.91
N PHE A 320 3.01 15.29 22.06
CA PHE A 320 1.86 15.63 21.23
C PHE A 320 0.69 14.67 21.43
N VAL A 321 0.70 13.49 20.80
CA VAL A 321 -0.42 12.53 20.87
C VAL A 321 0.03 11.08 20.79
N ALA A 322 -0.74 10.20 21.44
CA ALA A 322 -0.74 8.75 21.19
C ALA A 322 -2.05 8.36 20.48
N GLN A 323 -1.95 7.80 19.27
CA GLN A 323 -3.07 7.51 18.38
C GLN A 323 -3.18 5.99 18.14
N THR A 324 -4.43 5.52 18.17
CA THR A 324 -4.83 4.12 17.98
C THR A 324 -6.22 4.07 17.31
N GLY A 325 -6.87 2.90 17.30
CA GLY A 325 -8.23 2.70 16.78
C GLY A 325 -8.30 2.24 15.32
N ASP A 326 -7.17 1.93 14.70
CA ASP A 326 -7.07 1.27 13.39
C ASP A 326 -6.67 -0.21 13.58
N PRO A 327 -7.56 -1.17 13.32
CA PRO A 327 -7.21 -2.58 13.46
C PRO A 327 -6.24 -3.11 12.39
N ALA A 328 -6.10 -2.42 11.25
CA ALA A 328 -5.03 -2.71 10.28
C ALA A 328 -3.68 -2.10 10.71
N GLY A 329 -3.68 -1.15 11.67
CA GLY A 329 -2.48 -0.51 12.18
C GLY A 329 -1.73 0.36 11.16
N THR A 330 -2.39 0.71 10.04
CA THR A 330 -1.79 1.46 8.92
C THR A 330 -1.96 2.97 9.06
N GLY A 331 -2.94 3.40 9.88
CA GLY A 331 -3.44 4.76 9.97
C GLY A 331 -4.55 5.08 8.96
N TYR A 332 -4.92 4.15 8.09
CA TYR A 332 -5.94 4.35 7.05
C TYR A 332 -7.21 3.53 7.29
N GLY A 333 -7.25 2.66 8.30
CA GLY A 333 -8.44 1.86 8.60
C GLY A 333 -9.62 2.70 9.09
N SER A 334 -10.81 2.23 8.72
CA SER A 334 -12.12 2.81 9.04
C SER A 334 -13.11 1.70 9.40
N PRO A 335 -14.11 1.94 10.27
CA PRO A 335 -15.14 0.97 10.61
C PRO A 335 -16.16 0.72 9.50
N GLY A 336 -16.02 1.35 8.33
CA GLY A 336 -17.01 1.24 7.24
C GLY A 336 -18.15 2.26 7.35
N TYR A 337 -17.99 3.26 8.22
CA TYR A 337 -18.84 4.43 8.31
C TYR A 337 -18.03 5.61 8.85
N SER A 338 -18.51 6.83 8.57
CA SER A 338 -17.97 8.06 9.13
C SER A 338 -19.07 8.94 9.71
N PHE A 339 -18.70 9.90 10.55
CA PHE A 339 -19.62 10.89 11.11
C PHE A 339 -18.95 12.26 11.26
N GLY A 340 -19.79 13.28 11.40
CA GLY A 340 -19.40 14.68 11.57
C GLY A 340 -18.66 14.96 12.88
N ILE A 341 -17.96 16.10 12.93
CA ILE A 341 -17.40 16.66 14.15
C ILE A 341 -18.52 17.15 15.10
N GLU A 342 -18.44 16.71 16.35
CA GLU A 342 -19.15 17.26 17.51
C GLU A 342 -18.16 18.11 18.34
N THR A 343 -18.45 19.38 18.57
CA THR A 343 -17.60 20.30 19.36
C THR A 343 -18.44 21.14 20.31
N ASP A 344 -17.91 21.39 21.52
CA ASP A 344 -18.41 22.39 22.46
C ASP A 344 -17.34 23.47 22.68
N SER A 345 -17.72 24.74 22.62
CA SER A 345 -16.80 25.88 22.79
C SER A 345 -16.11 25.96 24.15
N SER A 346 -16.66 25.32 25.18
CA SER A 346 -16.08 25.24 26.52
C SER A 346 -15.06 24.11 26.67
N LEU A 347 -15.05 23.13 25.76
CA LEU A 347 -14.13 22.00 25.76
C LEU A 347 -13.03 22.21 24.72
N THR A 348 -11.81 22.47 25.19
CA THR A 348 -10.65 22.75 24.34
C THR A 348 -9.46 21.90 24.74
N PHE A 349 -8.49 21.76 23.84
CA PHE A 349 -7.24 21.03 24.06
C PHE A 349 -6.27 21.82 24.95
N ASP A 350 -6.67 22.09 26.19
CA ASP A 350 -5.95 22.95 27.14
C ASP A 350 -5.04 22.17 28.12
N ARG A 351 -5.09 20.84 28.09
CA ARG A 351 -4.33 19.94 28.96
C ARG A 351 -4.03 18.59 28.31
N ALA A 352 -3.18 17.81 28.99
CA ALA A 352 -2.90 16.41 28.66
C ALA A 352 -4.07 15.50 29.07
N GLY A 353 -4.16 14.32 28.46
CA GLY A 353 -5.14 13.30 28.80
C GLY A 353 -6.50 13.45 28.11
N LEU A 354 -6.67 14.43 27.23
CA LEU A 354 -7.91 14.56 26.45
C LEU A 354 -7.92 13.51 25.33
N VAL A 355 -9.08 12.87 25.17
CA VAL A 355 -9.30 11.80 24.19
C VAL A 355 -10.20 12.33 23.09
N ALA A 356 -9.71 12.28 21.85
CA ALA A 356 -10.40 12.86 20.71
C ALA A 356 -10.34 11.99 19.46
N MET A 357 -11.37 12.10 18.62
CA MET A 357 -11.44 11.40 17.33
C MET A 357 -10.31 11.89 16.42
N ALA A 358 -9.59 10.97 15.78
CA ALA A 358 -8.73 11.31 14.66
C ALA A 358 -9.59 11.35 13.37
N ASN A 359 -9.37 12.36 12.53
CA ASN A 359 -10.09 12.52 11.28
C ASN A 359 -9.18 13.11 10.18
N SER A 360 -9.60 12.92 8.92
CA SER A 360 -8.99 13.51 7.72
C SER A 360 -9.76 14.74 7.20
N GLY A 361 -10.76 15.19 7.95
CA GLY A 361 -11.65 16.30 7.60
C GLY A 361 -12.91 16.33 8.46
N PRO A 362 -13.76 17.36 8.32
CA PRO A 362 -14.88 17.61 9.23
C PRO A 362 -15.96 16.53 9.33
N ASP A 363 -16.10 15.68 8.30
CA ASP A 363 -17.10 14.60 8.23
C ASP A 363 -16.47 13.19 8.20
N ALA A 364 -15.24 13.09 8.70
CA ALA A 364 -14.40 11.90 8.59
C ALA A 364 -13.98 11.31 9.95
N ASN A 365 -14.76 11.53 11.01
CA ASN A 365 -14.57 10.77 12.25
C ASN A 365 -14.99 9.31 11.98
N GLY A 366 -14.11 8.36 12.32
CA GLY A 366 -14.35 6.93 12.16
C GLY A 366 -14.14 6.18 13.47
N SER A 367 -13.17 5.26 13.51
CA SER A 367 -12.80 4.50 14.71
C SER A 367 -11.51 4.98 15.37
N GLN A 368 -10.68 5.72 14.65
CA GLN A 368 -9.38 6.15 15.15
C GLN A 368 -9.53 7.29 16.15
N PHE A 369 -8.77 7.23 17.23
CA PHE A 369 -8.75 8.26 18.26
C PHE A 369 -7.33 8.44 18.80
N PHE A 370 -7.12 9.56 19.49
CA PHE A 370 -5.85 9.88 20.12
C PHE A 370 -6.01 10.43 21.53
N ILE A 371 -4.97 10.27 22.33
CA ILE A 371 -4.81 10.82 23.68
C ILE A 371 -3.73 11.91 23.64
N THR A 372 -4.01 13.10 24.18
CA THR A 372 -3.04 14.19 24.21
C THR A 372 -1.97 13.99 25.30
N TYR A 373 -0.71 14.28 24.98
CA TYR A 373 0.38 14.32 25.97
C TYR A 373 0.52 15.69 26.65
N ALA A 374 0.01 16.75 26.02
CA ALA A 374 0.16 18.13 26.43
C ALA A 374 -1.00 18.99 25.85
N PRO A 375 -1.15 20.26 26.27
CA PRO A 375 -2.07 21.19 25.63
C PRO A 375 -1.78 21.30 24.11
N ALA A 376 -2.81 21.20 23.28
CA ALA A 376 -2.72 21.18 21.82
C ALA A 376 -3.74 22.14 21.18
N PRO A 377 -3.68 23.46 21.46
CA PRO A 377 -4.72 24.41 21.06
C PRO A 377 -4.90 24.55 19.54
N ASN A 378 -3.90 24.13 18.75
CA ASN A 378 -3.99 24.07 17.29
C ASN A 378 -4.98 23.02 16.76
N LEU A 379 -5.50 22.14 17.64
CA LEU A 379 -6.51 21.13 17.31
C LEU A 379 -7.94 21.61 17.64
N ASN A 380 -8.09 22.75 18.34
CA ASN A 380 -9.40 23.26 18.76
C ASN A 380 -10.34 23.49 17.57
N GLY A 381 -11.60 23.04 17.71
CA GLY A 381 -12.64 23.18 16.70
C GLY A 381 -12.52 22.25 15.48
N GLY A 382 -11.40 21.52 15.33
CA GLY A 382 -11.18 20.58 14.23
C GLY A 382 -11.33 19.11 14.60
N TYR A 383 -11.50 18.80 15.90
CA TYR A 383 -11.56 17.44 16.40
C TYR A 383 -12.57 17.31 17.54
N THR A 384 -13.29 16.19 17.56
CA THR A 384 -14.27 15.86 18.60
C THR A 384 -13.56 15.30 19.83
N ILE A 385 -13.56 16.06 20.92
CA ILE A 385 -13.14 15.58 22.23
C ILE A 385 -14.32 14.82 22.83
N PHE A 386 -14.14 13.52 23.10
CA PHE A 386 -15.21 12.64 23.56
C PHE A 386 -14.90 11.96 24.91
N GLY A 387 -13.76 12.26 25.52
CA GLY A 387 -13.44 11.80 26.86
C GLY A 387 -12.13 12.37 27.42
N GLU A 388 -11.81 11.96 28.64
CA GLU A 388 -10.57 12.31 29.35
C GLU A 388 -10.04 11.12 30.14
N VAL A 389 -8.72 10.94 30.13
CA VAL A 389 -8.04 9.95 30.95
C VAL A 389 -8.10 10.37 32.42
N ILE A 390 -8.76 9.55 33.24
CA ILE A 390 -8.89 9.75 34.69
C ILE A 390 -7.86 8.93 35.48
N GLU A 391 -7.36 7.81 34.92
CA GLU A 391 -6.29 6.99 35.50
C GLU A 391 -5.38 6.42 34.40
N GLY A 392 -4.09 6.22 34.69
CA GLY A 392 -3.15 5.59 33.75
C GLY A 392 -2.44 6.56 32.79
N MET A 393 -2.35 7.85 33.11
CA MET A 393 -1.56 8.79 32.29
C MET A 393 -0.07 8.45 32.25
N ASP A 394 0.47 7.82 33.31
CA ASP A 394 1.83 7.28 33.33
C ASP A 394 2.00 6.11 32.33
N VAL A 395 0.95 5.29 32.16
CA VAL A 395 0.91 4.25 31.12
C VAL A 395 0.94 4.88 29.73
N VAL A 396 0.10 5.90 29.47
CA VAL A 396 0.12 6.66 28.21
C VAL A 396 1.53 7.21 27.93
N GLN A 397 2.19 7.78 28.94
CA GLN A 397 3.57 8.31 28.83
C GLN A 397 4.64 7.25 28.61
N SER A 398 4.35 5.99 28.94
CA SER A 398 5.27 4.86 28.73
C SER A 398 5.15 4.20 27.36
N LEU A 399 4.18 4.63 26.53
CA LEU A 399 3.99 4.11 25.19
C LEU A 399 5.23 4.37 24.31
N THR A 400 5.60 3.37 23.55
CA THR A 400 6.77 3.32 22.68
C THR A 400 6.61 4.37 21.57
N PRO A 401 7.51 5.36 21.48
CA PRO A 401 7.47 6.37 20.42
C PRO A 401 7.49 5.73 19.04
N ARG A 402 6.59 6.19 18.17
CA ARG A 402 6.39 5.65 16.83
C ARG A 402 5.88 6.74 15.89
N ASN A 403 6.74 7.18 14.98
CA ASN A 403 6.39 8.17 13.99
C ASN A 403 6.24 7.51 12.60
N PRO A 404 5.03 7.35 12.06
CA PRO A 404 4.83 6.68 10.77
C PRO A 404 5.50 7.41 9.60
N ASN A 405 5.91 8.67 9.78
CA ASN A 405 6.59 9.45 8.74
C ASN A 405 8.11 9.19 8.68
N GLU A 406 8.70 8.46 9.63
CA GLU A 406 10.14 8.18 9.64
C GLU A 406 10.54 7.03 8.70
N GLY A 407 9.58 6.35 8.09
CA GLY A 407 9.84 5.31 7.09
C GLY A 407 10.36 4.01 7.70
N PHE A 408 11.27 3.32 7.00
CA PHE A 408 11.68 1.95 7.30
C PHE A 408 12.24 1.75 8.71
N GLY A 409 11.93 0.59 9.32
CA GLY A 409 12.46 0.19 10.62
C GLY A 409 11.68 0.74 11.82
N LEU A 410 10.41 1.11 11.64
CA LEU A 410 9.55 1.54 12.75
C LEU A 410 9.54 0.46 13.83
N ILE A 411 9.80 0.89 15.06
CA ILE A 411 9.62 0.06 16.23
C ILE A 411 8.16 -0.39 16.26
N LYS A 412 7.93 -1.67 16.54
CA LYS A 412 6.59 -2.21 16.72
C LYS A 412 5.88 -1.37 17.79
N GLY A 413 4.74 -0.78 17.43
CA GLY A 413 3.94 0.01 18.37
C GLY A 413 3.30 -0.88 19.42
N ASP A 414 3.02 -0.30 20.59
CA ASP A 414 2.44 -1.09 21.67
C ASP A 414 1.00 -1.50 21.36
N LYS A 415 0.53 -2.58 21.98
CA LYS A 415 -0.80 -3.15 21.78
C LYS A 415 -1.84 -2.60 22.75
N LEU A 416 -3.00 -2.21 22.20
CA LEU A 416 -4.28 -2.17 22.88
C LEU A 416 -4.90 -3.57 22.76
N ILE A 417 -5.01 -4.24 23.90
CA ILE A 417 -5.44 -5.64 24.00
C ILE A 417 -6.96 -5.73 23.90
N ASN A 418 -7.68 -4.89 24.65
CA ASN A 418 -9.13 -4.89 24.75
C ASN A 418 -9.64 -3.54 25.30
N VAL A 419 -10.91 -3.23 25.08
CA VAL A 419 -11.62 -2.09 25.67
C VAL A 419 -12.90 -2.58 26.37
N THR A 420 -13.04 -2.28 27.66
CA THR A 420 -14.26 -2.58 28.43
C THR A 420 -15.01 -1.32 28.83
N ILE A 421 -16.34 -1.35 28.81
CA ILE A 421 -17.21 -0.23 29.14
C ILE A 421 -17.98 -0.51 30.43
N GLU A 422 -17.95 0.42 31.38
CA GLU A 422 -18.78 0.44 32.60
C GLU A 422 -19.73 1.64 32.57
N ILE A 423 -20.98 1.42 32.96
CA ILE A 423 -21.98 2.48 33.18
C ILE A 423 -22.10 2.70 34.69
N ARG A 424 -22.02 3.96 35.14
CA ARG A 424 -22.08 4.34 36.56
C ARG A 424 -23.30 5.18 36.92
#